data_AF-A0A3D1LE06-F1
#
_entry.id   AF-A0A3D1LE06-F1
#
_cell.length_a   1.000
_cell.length_b   1.000
_cell.length_c   1.000
_cell.angle_alpha   90.00
_cell.angle_beta   90.00
_cell.angle_gamma   90.00
#
_symmetry.space_group_name_H-M   'P 1'
#
loop_
_entity.id
_entity.type
_entity.pdbx_description
1 polymer ?
#
loop_
_entity_poly.entity_id
_entity_poly.type
_entity_poly.pdbx_seq_one_letter_code
_entity_poly.pdbx_strand_id
1 'polypeptide(L)'
;MFDLDPKTAGAVTAAAKKQYRRILRELPDFEKGDRFLMNIVSCAMLAAFILSMPQRPDVERLREYYERSMMTPAMRVYCRKSGNRTYTQEYRDGMKFTAQFRAADRNPYSWNMDYFEYPDGSGFEARFTACGICQL
;
A
#
# COMPACT_ATOMS: atom_id res chain seq x y z
N MET A 1 -10.70 -13.13 16.71
CA MET A 1 -9.41 -12.55 16.27
C MET A 1 -9.02 -11.35 17.11
N PHE A 2 -9.88 -10.35 17.31
CA PHE A 2 -9.61 -9.21 18.21
C PHE A 2 -10.47 -9.23 19.49
N ASP A 3 -11.22 -10.31 19.70
CA ASP A 3 -12.01 -10.61 20.89
C ASP A 3 -12.93 -9.48 21.37
N LEU A 4 -13.46 -8.71 20.41
CA LEU A 4 -14.44 -7.66 20.66
C LEU A 4 -15.86 -8.26 20.61
N ASP A 5 -16.67 -7.95 21.62
CA ASP A 5 -18.11 -8.23 21.54
C ASP A 5 -18.80 -7.35 20.47
N PRO A 6 -19.98 -7.73 19.97
CA PRO A 6 -20.65 -7.00 18.90
C PRO A 6 -20.92 -5.52 19.20
N LYS A 7 -21.22 -5.16 20.45
CA LYS A 7 -21.49 -3.77 20.85
C LYS A 7 -20.20 -2.96 20.79
N THR A 8 -19.11 -3.49 21.33
CA THR A 8 -17.79 -2.86 21.26
C THR A 8 -17.31 -2.73 19.81
N ALA A 9 -17.46 -3.78 18.99
CA ALA A 9 -17.10 -3.74 17.57
C ALA A 9 -17.88 -2.66 16.80
N GLY A 10 -19.18 -2.49 17.09
CA GLY A 10 -19.99 -1.42 16.53
C GLY A 10 -19.50 -0.03 16.91
N ALA A 11 -19.15 0.17 18.19
CA ALA A 11 -18.59 1.43 18.68
C ALA A 11 -17.23 1.76 18.03
N VAL A 12 -16.34 0.77 17.96
CA VAL A 12 -15.03 0.88 17.28
C VAL A 12 -15.22 1.27 15.82
N THR A 13 -16.15 0.63 15.10
CA THR A 13 -16.42 0.94 13.69
C THR A 13 -16.90 2.38 13.50
N ALA A 14 -17.80 2.86 14.37
CA ALA A 14 -18.29 4.23 14.31
C ALA A 14 -17.17 5.26 14.59
N ALA A 15 -16.30 4.97 15.57
CA ALA A 15 -15.14 5.81 15.88
C ALA A 15 -14.11 5.79 14.73
N ALA A 16 -13.79 4.63 14.19
CA ALA A 16 -12.85 4.45 13.09
C ALA A 16 -13.29 5.21 11.84
N LYS A 17 -14.59 5.22 11.51
CA LYS A 17 -15.11 6.04 10.39
C LYS A 17 -14.82 7.53 10.57
N LYS A 18 -14.96 8.06 11.79
CA LYS A 18 -14.64 9.47 12.08
C LYS A 18 -13.13 9.70 12.00
N GLN A 19 -12.35 8.80 12.58
CA GLN A 19 -10.89 8.90 12.59
C GLN A 19 -10.28 8.80 11.19
N TYR A 20 -10.79 7.89 10.35
CA TYR A 20 -10.36 7.74 8.96
C TYR A 20 -10.58 9.03 8.16
N ARG A 21 -11.77 9.64 8.27
CA ARG A 21 -12.05 10.93 7.62
C ARG A 21 -11.13 12.05 8.10
N ARG A 22 -10.70 12.01 9.37
CA ARG A 22 -9.72 12.96 9.90
C ARG A 22 -8.35 12.74 9.25
N ILE A 23 -7.84 11.50 9.26
CA ILE A 23 -6.54 11.15 8.65
C ILE A 23 -6.52 11.52 7.16
N LEU A 24 -7.59 11.22 6.41
CA LEU A 24 -7.65 11.56 4.99
C LEU A 24 -7.58 13.08 4.70
N ARG A 25 -8.06 13.93 5.62
CA ARG A 25 -7.95 15.39 5.47
C ARG A 25 -6.53 15.92 5.70
N GLU A 26 -5.68 15.13 6.35
CA GLU A 26 -4.28 15.45 6.59
C GLU A 26 -3.38 14.96 5.44
N LEU A 27 -3.90 14.10 4.54
CA LEU A 27 -3.16 13.67 3.36
C LEU A 27 -3.17 14.75 2.27
N PRO A 28 -2.03 15.00 1.61
CA PRO A 28 -1.98 15.86 0.43
C PRO A 28 -2.74 15.21 -0.73
N ASP A 29 -3.10 16.03 -1.71
CA ASP A 29 -3.67 15.52 -2.95
C ASP A 29 -2.68 14.62 -3.68
N PHE A 30 -3.20 13.56 -4.28
CA PHE A 30 -2.47 12.67 -5.16
C PHE A 30 -2.88 12.94 -6.58
N GLU A 31 -1.89 13.15 -7.45
CA GLU A 31 -2.14 13.31 -8.87
C GLU A 31 -2.68 12.02 -9.50
N LYS A 32 -3.48 12.18 -10.56
CA LYS A 32 -4.04 11.03 -11.28
C LYS A 32 -2.90 10.18 -11.85
N GLY A 33 -2.86 8.91 -11.46
CA GLY A 33 -1.81 7.98 -11.87
C GLY A 33 -0.76 7.71 -10.79
N ASP A 34 -0.75 8.47 -9.68
CA ASP A 34 0.06 8.12 -8.52
C ASP A 34 -0.49 6.82 -7.89
N ARG A 35 0.30 5.76 -8.04
CA ARG A 35 -0.05 4.42 -7.58
C ARG A 35 0.01 4.29 -6.06
N PHE A 36 0.66 5.22 -5.36
CA PHE A 36 0.78 5.19 -3.90
C PHE A 36 -0.52 5.55 -3.18
N LEU A 37 -1.44 6.29 -3.84
CA LEU A 37 -2.73 6.68 -3.28
C LEU A 37 -3.49 5.50 -2.67
N MET A 38 -3.58 4.37 -3.38
CA MET A 38 -4.31 3.20 -2.90
C MET A 38 -3.69 2.59 -1.65
N ASN A 39 -2.36 2.59 -1.56
CA ASN A 39 -1.64 2.07 -0.39
C ASN A 39 -1.86 2.97 0.82
N ILE A 40 -1.63 4.28 0.70
CA ILE A 40 -1.73 5.20 1.83
C ILE A 40 -3.17 5.29 2.38
N VAL A 41 -4.17 5.29 1.50
CA VAL A 41 -5.59 5.33 1.88
C VAL A 41 -5.99 4.03 2.59
N SER A 42 -5.51 2.87 2.13
CA SER A 42 -5.77 1.58 2.79
C SER A 42 -5.08 1.49 4.16
N CYS A 43 -3.83 1.97 4.27
CA CYS A 43 -3.11 2.09 5.54
C CYS A 43 -3.83 3.01 6.52
N ALA A 44 -4.31 4.18 6.06
CA ALA A 44 -5.07 5.12 6.88
C ALA A 44 -6.35 4.48 7.44
N MET A 45 -7.05 3.67 6.65
CA MET A 45 -8.23 2.93 7.11
C MET A 45 -7.89 1.94 8.21
N LEU A 46 -6.85 1.11 8.02
CA LEU A 46 -6.41 0.15 9.04
C LEU A 46 -5.97 0.85 10.33
N ALA A 47 -5.18 1.92 10.20
CA ALA A 47 -4.74 2.74 11.33
C ALA A 47 -5.93 3.34 12.10
N ALA A 48 -6.96 3.81 11.39
CA ALA A 48 -8.15 4.35 12.04
C ALA A 48 -8.87 3.33 12.92
N PHE A 49 -8.93 2.06 12.51
CA PHE A 49 -9.46 0.97 13.35
C PHE A 49 -8.57 0.73 14.56
N ILE A 50 -7.26 0.55 14.37
CA ILE A 50 -6.30 0.29 15.45
C ILE A 50 -6.36 1.38 16.52
N LEU A 51 -6.38 2.66 16.10
CA LEU A 51 -6.45 3.81 16.99
C LEU A 51 -7.78 3.92 17.74
N SER A 52 -8.85 3.30 17.23
CA SER A 52 -10.19 3.33 17.82
C SER A 52 -10.50 2.12 18.69
N MET A 53 -9.61 1.11 18.74
CA MET A 53 -9.78 -0.08 19.56
C MET A 53 -9.48 0.21 21.04
N PRO A 54 -10.20 -0.45 21.98
CA PRO A 54 -9.96 -0.27 23.41
C PRO A 54 -8.57 -0.75 23.84
N GLN A 55 -8.08 -1.82 23.20
CA GLN A 55 -6.71 -2.28 23.32
C GLN A 55 -6.12 -2.38 21.92
N ARG A 56 -4.97 -1.73 21.71
CA ARG A 56 -4.28 -1.78 20.42
C ARG A 56 -3.66 -3.17 20.25
N PRO A 57 -3.90 -3.87 19.14
CA PRO A 57 -3.22 -5.13 18.85
C PRO A 57 -1.73 -4.89 18.66
N ASP A 58 -0.92 -5.88 19.05
CA ASP A 58 0.50 -5.91 18.73
C ASP A 58 0.74 -6.25 17.26
N VAL A 59 2.02 -6.19 16.88
CA VAL A 59 2.47 -6.45 15.50
C VAL A 59 2.15 -7.87 15.06
N GLU A 60 2.30 -8.87 15.93
CA GLU A 60 2.05 -10.28 15.60
C GLU A 60 0.58 -10.52 15.28
N ARG A 61 -0.32 -9.98 16.11
CA ARG A 61 -1.76 -10.08 15.92
C ARG A 61 -2.24 -9.34 14.67
N LEU A 62 -1.64 -8.19 14.36
CA LEU A 62 -1.88 -7.47 13.11
C LEU A 62 -1.36 -8.22 11.89
N ARG A 63 -0.18 -8.84 11.98
CA ARG A 63 0.40 -9.66 10.90
C ARG A 63 -0.53 -10.82 10.57
N GLU A 64 -0.95 -11.57 11.58
CA GLU A 64 -1.88 -12.69 11.40
C GLU A 64 -3.20 -12.23 10.77
N TYR A 65 -3.72 -11.06 11.20
CA TYR A 65 -4.96 -10.52 10.66
C TYR A 65 -4.81 -10.20 9.18
N TYR A 66 -3.74 -9.47 8.86
CA TYR A 66 -3.46 -9.06 7.50
C TYR A 66 -3.25 -10.27 6.60
N GLU A 67 -2.49 -11.28 7.03
CA GLU A 67 -2.29 -12.51 6.29
C GLU A 67 -3.63 -13.21 6.00
N ARG A 68 -4.46 -13.42 7.04
CA ARG A 68 -5.75 -14.11 6.88
C ARG A 68 -6.73 -13.32 6.02
N SER A 69 -6.74 -11.99 6.12
CA SER A 69 -7.65 -11.13 5.36
C SER A 69 -7.21 -10.94 3.90
N MET A 70 -5.91 -10.81 3.66
CA MET A 70 -5.39 -10.47 2.32
C MET A 70 -5.05 -11.72 1.49
N MET A 71 -4.57 -12.81 2.12
CA MET A 71 -4.15 -14.02 1.41
C MET A 71 -5.29 -15.03 1.23
N THR A 72 -6.40 -14.55 0.67
CA THR A 72 -7.53 -15.41 0.26
C THR A 72 -7.08 -16.47 -0.77
N PRO A 73 -7.81 -17.59 -0.93
CA PRO A 73 -7.44 -18.60 -1.93
C PRO A 73 -7.30 -18.02 -3.35
N ALA A 74 -8.19 -17.09 -3.73
CA ALA A 74 -8.11 -16.39 -5.01
C ALA A 74 -6.85 -15.52 -5.11
N MET A 75 -6.53 -14.75 -4.06
CA MET A 75 -5.31 -13.92 -4.04
C MET A 75 -4.05 -14.78 -4.16
N ARG A 76 -3.99 -15.93 -3.49
CA ARG A 76 -2.85 -16.86 -3.61
C ARG A 76 -2.66 -17.35 -5.05
N VAL A 77 -3.75 -17.70 -5.73
CA VAL A 77 -3.69 -18.10 -7.16
C VAL A 77 -3.25 -16.93 -8.03
N TYR A 78 -3.77 -15.72 -7.77
CA TYR A 78 -3.37 -14.50 -8.47
C TYR A 78 -1.88 -14.23 -8.32
N CYS A 79 -1.35 -14.21 -7.09
CA CYS A 79 0.08 -14.00 -6.81
C CYS A 79 0.99 -15.03 -7.50
N ARG A 80 0.55 -16.30 -7.59
CA ARG A 80 1.30 -17.33 -8.33
C ARG A 80 1.37 -17.03 -9.83
N LYS A 81 0.30 -16.48 -10.40
CA LYS A 81 0.21 -16.17 -11.84
C LYS A 81 0.79 -14.81 -12.21
N SER A 82 0.86 -13.86 -11.29
CA SER A 82 1.35 -12.49 -11.57
C SER A 82 2.81 -12.47 -12.03
N GLY A 83 3.62 -13.44 -11.61
CA GLY A 83 5.00 -13.64 -12.08
C GLY A 83 5.10 -13.72 -13.61
N ASN A 84 4.14 -14.37 -14.28
CA ASN A 84 4.15 -14.54 -15.74
C ASN A 84 4.00 -13.23 -16.52
N ARG A 85 3.50 -12.16 -15.89
CA ARG A 85 3.41 -10.83 -16.48
C ARG A 85 4.62 -9.95 -16.17
N THR A 86 5.47 -10.40 -15.23
CA THR A 86 6.68 -9.67 -14.86
C THR A 86 7.63 -9.73 -16.06
N TYR A 87 8.14 -8.58 -16.50
CA TYR A 87 9.00 -8.39 -17.68
C TYR A 87 8.37 -8.49 -19.07
N THR A 88 7.04 -8.58 -19.20
CA THR A 88 6.39 -8.35 -20.50
C THR A 88 6.63 -6.93 -20.98
N GLN A 89 6.45 -6.66 -22.28
CA GLN A 89 6.60 -5.31 -22.81
C GLN A 89 5.66 -4.32 -22.09
N GLU A 90 4.40 -4.70 -21.90
CA GLU A 90 3.41 -3.92 -21.12
C GLU A 90 3.93 -3.55 -19.72
N TYR A 91 4.54 -4.52 -19.03
CA TYR A 91 5.09 -4.29 -17.69
C TYR A 91 6.29 -3.34 -17.73
N ARG A 92 7.21 -3.51 -18.68
CA ARG A 92 8.37 -2.63 -18.88
C ARG A 92 7.95 -1.21 -19.20
N ASP A 93 6.97 -1.02 -20.09
CA ASP A 93 6.42 0.29 -20.42
C ASP A 93 5.79 0.95 -19.19
N GLY A 94 5.08 0.17 -18.36
CA GLY A 94 4.53 0.64 -17.09
C GLY A 94 5.61 1.06 -16.08
N MET A 95 6.74 0.36 -16.03
CA MET A 95 7.87 0.70 -15.15
C MET A 95 8.62 1.94 -15.64
N LYS A 96 8.85 2.06 -16.95
CA LYS A 96 9.42 3.27 -17.58
C LYS A 96 8.54 4.50 -17.33
N PHE A 97 7.23 4.36 -17.51
CA PHE A 97 6.28 5.42 -17.19
C PHE A 97 6.38 5.82 -15.72
N THR A 98 6.41 4.85 -14.80
CA THR A 98 6.49 5.13 -13.37
C THR A 98 7.79 5.85 -12.99
N ALA A 99 8.92 5.48 -13.60
CA ALA A 99 10.21 6.15 -13.40
C ALA A 99 10.20 7.60 -13.92
N GLN A 100 9.54 7.86 -15.06
CA GLN A 100 9.38 9.21 -15.63
C GLN A 100 8.37 10.06 -14.86
N PHE A 101 7.35 9.43 -14.28
CA PHE A 101 6.27 10.13 -13.59
C PHE A 101 6.81 10.91 -12.39
N ARG A 102 7.71 10.33 -11.59
CA ARG A 102 8.40 10.99 -10.47
C ARG A 102 7.47 11.66 -9.44
N ALA A 103 6.47 10.92 -8.95
CA ALA A 103 5.44 11.43 -8.03
C ALA A 103 6.00 12.07 -6.74
N ALA A 104 7.14 11.59 -6.23
CA ALA A 104 7.71 12.11 -4.98
C ALA A 104 8.24 13.54 -5.09
N ASP A 105 8.46 14.06 -6.31
CA ASP A 105 8.84 15.46 -6.50
C ASP A 105 7.68 16.42 -6.14
N ARG A 106 6.45 15.91 -6.09
CA ARG A 106 5.22 16.69 -5.84
C ARG A 106 4.46 16.24 -4.59
N ASN A 107 4.56 14.97 -4.20
CA ASN A 107 3.90 14.42 -3.02
C ASN A 107 4.90 13.74 -2.08
N PRO A 108 5.08 14.24 -0.84
CA PRO A 108 6.13 13.76 0.07
C PRO A 108 5.92 12.33 0.57
N TYR A 109 4.73 11.74 0.40
CA TYR A 109 4.45 10.36 0.76
C TYR A 109 4.70 9.37 -0.38
N SER A 110 4.85 9.87 -1.61
CA SER A 110 5.05 9.02 -2.78
C SER A 110 6.52 8.58 -2.91
N TRP A 111 6.86 7.97 -4.05
CA TRP A 111 8.19 7.43 -4.29
C TRP A 111 8.64 7.69 -5.73
N ASN A 112 9.96 7.77 -5.91
CA ASN A 112 10.62 7.84 -7.20
C ASN A 112 11.57 6.66 -7.37
N MET A 113 11.80 6.27 -8.60
CA MET A 113 12.82 5.28 -8.95
C MET A 113 13.49 5.62 -10.26
N ASP A 114 14.73 5.19 -10.40
CA ASP A 114 15.41 5.12 -11.69
C ASP A 114 15.24 3.72 -12.28
N TYR A 115 15.13 3.66 -13.60
CA TYR A 115 14.92 2.42 -14.34
C TYR A 115 16.13 2.15 -15.24
N PHE A 116 16.79 1.00 -15.04
CA PHE A 116 17.99 0.59 -15.76
C PHE A 116 17.74 -0.72 -16.50
N GLU A 117 17.73 -0.72 -17.83
CA GLU A 117 17.67 -1.97 -18.60
C GLU A 117 19.05 -2.62 -18.66
N TYR A 118 19.07 -3.94 -18.57
CA TYR A 118 20.32 -4.67 -18.78
C TYR A 118 20.69 -4.66 -20.26
N PRO A 119 21.98 -4.44 -20.61
CA PRO A 119 22.41 -4.35 -22.01
C PRO A 119 22.10 -5.61 -22.85
N ASP A 120 22.04 -6.78 -22.21
CA ASP A 120 21.72 -8.06 -22.83
C ASP A 120 20.20 -8.31 -22.98
N GLY A 121 19.36 -7.36 -22.56
CA GLY A 121 17.91 -7.45 -22.62
C GLY A 121 17.28 -8.42 -21.61
N SER A 122 18.08 -9.06 -20.74
CA SER A 122 17.63 -10.10 -19.81
C SER A 122 16.63 -9.58 -18.76
N GLY A 123 16.57 -8.27 -18.54
CA GLY A 123 15.72 -7.66 -17.54
C GLY A 123 15.99 -6.17 -17.36
N PHE A 124 15.69 -5.69 -16.15
CA PHE A 124 15.95 -4.34 -15.71
C PHE A 124 16.04 -4.27 -14.18
N GLU A 125 16.59 -3.18 -13.66
CA GLU A 125 16.50 -2.80 -12.24
C GLU A 125 15.66 -1.54 -12.08
N ALA A 126 14.87 -1.50 -11.00
CA ALA A 126 14.18 -0.31 -10.53
C ALA A 126 14.77 0.07 -9.17
N ARG A 127 15.53 1.17 -9.13
CA ARG A 127 16.23 1.62 -7.92
C ARG A 127 15.50 2.82 -7.34
N PHE A 128 14.98 2.70 -6.12
CA PHE A 128 14.32 3.82 -5.46
C PHE A 128 15.30 4.97 -5.23
N THR A 129 14.89 6.19 -5.58
CA THR A 129 15.64 7.43 -5.36
C THR A 129 14.94 8.35 -4.37
N ALA A 130 13.65 8.12 -4.11
CA ALA A 130 12.89 8.73 -3.02
C ALA A 130 11.83 7.74 -2.53
N CYS A 131 11.59 7.72 -1.22
CA CYS A 131 10.48 6.99 -0.62
C CYS A 131 9.92 7.79 0.55
N GLY A 132 8.65 8.19 0.46
CA GLY A 132 8.01 9.02 1.48
C GLY A 132 7.67 8.32 2.80
N ILE A 133 7.85 7.00 2.87
CA ILE A 133 7.54 6.20 4.06
C ILE A 133 8.73 5.39 4.59
N CYS A 134 9.86 5.39 3.88
CA CYS A 134 11.06 4.67 4.27
C CYS A 134 12.24 5.63 4.36
N GLN A 135 13.24 5.26 5.16
CA GLN A 135 14.59 5.79 5.01
C GLN A 135 15.32 4.93 3.97
N LEU A 136 15.97 5.55 3.00
CA LEU A 136 16.74 4.90 1.94
C LEU A 136 18.20 4.66 2.35
#